data_AF-A0A416R0N2-F1
#
_entry.id   AF-A0A416R0N2-F1
#
_cell.length_a   1.000
_cell.length_b   1.000
_cell.length_c   1.000
_cell.angle_alpha   90.00
_cell.angle_beta   90.00
_cell.angle_gamma   90.00
#
_symmetry.space_group_name_H-M   'P 1'
#
loop_
_entity.id
_entity.type
_entity.pdbx_description
1 polymer ?
#
loop_
_entity_poly.entity_id
_entity_poly.type
_entity_poly.pdbx_seq_one_letter_code
_entity_poly.pdbx_strand_id
1 'polypeptide(L)'
;MKCFNHEDREAAATCQRCGKGLCRECASKYTPCLCDDCFEAIQNENHARKVAELEQRKQSRLDKLSFTRWDLMLNCLLGAPFAIYTIYTLIVESYGISLENILVIPWMFCLPAGWRTMSKLIRLGESGNTIIFIDTDSAFYMFVANLLVRCAGAFFLGIPSFLFQIYKMTRAKKAVEVATQEALSAAQR
;
A
#
# COMPACT_ATOMS: atom_id res chain seq x y z
N MET A 1 -28.47 -39.42 33.16
CA MET A 1 -27.13 -38.81 33.05
C MET A 1 -27.16 -37.48 33.78
N LYS A 2 -26.08 -37.11 34.49
CA LYS A 2 -26.00 -35.84 35.25
C LYS A 2 -25.59 -34.67 34.35
N CYS A 3 -25.88 -33.44 34.77
CA CYS A 3 -25.44 -32.23 34.08
C CYS A 3 -23.92 -32.07 34.20
N PHE A 4 -23.26 -31.66 33.12
CA PHE A 4 -21.82 -31.40 33.10
C PHE A 4 -21.40 -30.25 34.01
N ASN A 5 -22.21 -29.20 34.14
CA ASN A 5 -21.91 -28.05 35.02
C ASN A 5 -22.36 -28.27 36.48
N HIS A 6 -23.25 -29.23 36.74
CA HIS A 6 -23.85 -29.44 38.05
C HIS A 6 -24.00 -30.94 38.35
N GLU A 7 -23.18 -31.46 39.26
CA GLU A 7 -23.19 -32.88 39.62
C GLU A 7 -24.49 -33.32 40.33
N ASP A 8 -25.24 -32.36 40.89
CA ASP A 8 -26.45 -32.62 41.66
C ASP A 8 -27.73 -32.63 40.82
N ARG A 9 -27.66 -32.33 39.51
CA ARG A 9 -28.84 -32.14 38.66
C ARG A 9 -28.87 -33.11 37.49
N GLU A 10 -30.06 -33.59 37.15
CA GLU A 10 -30.27 -34.45 35.98
C GLU A 10 -30.21 -33.65 34.66
N ALA A 11 -29.65 -34.26 33.62
CA ALA A 11 -29.57 -33.67 32.29
C ALA A 11 -30.96 -33.73 31.60
N ALA A 12 -31.43 -32.56 31.15
CA ALA A 12 -32.70 -32.41 30.42
C ALA A 12 -32.47 -32.27 28.90
N ALA A 13 -31.27 -31.86 28.48
CA ALA A 13 -30.88 -31.73 27.07
C ALA A 13 -29.39 -32.09 26.89
N THR A 14 -28.92 -32.11 25.65
CA THR A 14 -27.51 -32.31 25.30
C THR A 14 -26.97 -31.09 24.53
N CYS A 15 -25.69 -30.78 24.71
CA CYS A 15 -25.00 -29.77 23.92
C CYS A 15 -24.93 -30.22 22.46
N GLN A 16 -25.38 -29.39 21.52
CA GLN A 16 -25.40 -29.76 20.09
C GLN A 16 -23.99 -29.92 19.47
N ARG A 17 -22.95 -29.34 20.08
CA ARG A 17 -21.57 -29.39 19.57
C ARG A 17 -20.76 -30.57 20.12
N CYS A 18 -20.81 -30.79 21.44
CA CYS A 18 -19.96 -31.78 22.11
C CYS A 18 -20.73 -32.97 22.72
N GLY A 19 -22.06 -32.96 22.70
CA GLY A 19 -22.91 -34.04 23.21
C GLY A 19 -23.01 -34.14 24.74
N LYS A 20 -22.33 -33.28 25.51
CA LYS A 20 -22.41 -33.26 26.98
C LYS A 20 -23.85 -33.01 27.48
N GLY A 21 -24.27 -33.69 28.54
CA GLY A 21 -25.58 -33.51 29.16
C GLY A 21 -25.69 -32.18 29.92
N LEU A 22 -26.79 -31.45 29.75
CA LEU A 22 -27.08 -30.15 30.33
C LEU A 22 -28.41 -30.19 31.08
N CYS A 23 -28.48 -29.62 32.28
CA CYS A 23 -29.75 -29.42 32.98
C CYS A 23 -30.61 -28.37 32.27
N ARG A 24 -31.89 -28.27 32.66
CA ARG A 24 -32.86 -27.35 32.03
C ARG A 24 -32.38 -25.88 32.05
N GLU A 25 -31.72 -25.44 33.13
CA GLU A 25 -31.16 -24.09 33.25
C GLU A 25 -29.98 -23.84 32.32
N CYS A 26 -29.02 -24.79 32.25
CA CYS A 26 -27.90 -24.66 31.33
C CYS A 26 -28.34 -24.73 29.86
N ALA A 27 -29.35 -25.55 29.56
CA ALA A 27 -29.90 -25.70 28.21
C ALA A 27 -30.68 -24.46 27.74
N SER A 28 -31.29 -23.69 28.64
CA SER A 28 -32.02 -22.47 28.30
C SER A 28 -31.13 -21.22 28.19
N LYS A 29 -29.85 -21.32 28.56
CA LYS A 29 -28.93 -20.18 28.62
C LYS A 29 -28.52 -19.66 27.23
N TYR A 30 -28.35 -20.55 26.26
CA TYR A 30 -27.91 -20.21 24.91
C TYR A 30 -28.82 -20.85 23.85
N THR A 31 -29.00 -20.16 22.72
CA THR A 31 -29.74 -20.67 21.57
C THR A 31 -28.82 -20.64 20.35
N PRO A 32 -28.47 -21.78 19.72
CA PRO A 32 -28.85 -23.17 20.05
C PRO A 32 -28.27 -23.69 21.38
N CYS A 33 -28.79 -24.80 21.89
CA CYS A 33 -28.38 -25.40 23.17
C CYS A 33 -26.89 -25.81 23.18
N LEU A 34 -26.07 -25.07 23.93
CA LEU A 34 -24.62 -25.20 24.01
C LEU A 34 -24.14 -25.16 25.47
N CYS A 35 -23.04 -25.82 25.78
CA CYS A 35 -22.34 -25.64 27.06
C CYS A 35 -21.47 -24.38 27.02
N ASP A 36 -21.06 -23.86 28.18
CA ASP A 36 -20.25 -22.63 28.28
C ASP A 36 -18.94 -22.74 27.46
N ASP A 37 -18.20 -23.86 27.59
CA ASP A 37 -16.97 -24.10 26.80
C ASP A 37 -17.21 -24.00 25.28
N CYS A 38 -18.32 -24.55 24.80
CA CYS A 38 -18.62 -24.59 23.38
C CYS A 38 -19.10 -23.24 22.86
N PHE A 39 -19.84 -22.50 23.68
CA PHE A 39 -20.28 -21.15 23.37
C PHE A 39 -19.07 -20.20 23.26
N GLU A 40 -18.15 -20.26 24.22
CA GLU A 40 -16.92 -19.46 24.21
C GLU A 40 -16.03 -19.83 23.01
N ALA A 41 -15.88 -21.11 22.71
CA ALA A 41 -15.12 -21.55 21.54
C ALA A 41 -15.73 -21.04 20.21
N ILE A 42 -17.06 -21.06 20.06
CA ILE A 42 -17.74 -20.50 18.86
C ILE A 42 -17.57 -18.99 18.80
N GLN A 43 -17.67 -18.29 19.93
CA GLN A 43 -17.43 -16.84 20.00
C GLN A 43 -16.00 -16.49 19.57
N ASN A 44 -15.01 -17.22 20.08
CA ASN A 44 -13.60 -17.02 19.74
C ASN A 44 -13.30 -17.33 18.28
N GLU A 45 -13.86 -18.40 17.72
CA GLU A 45 -13.75 -18.73 16.29
C GLU A 45 -14.39 -17.65 15.40
N ASN A 46 -15.58 -17.17 15.75
CA ASN A 46 -16.24 -16.10 15.02
C ASN A 46 -15.47 -14.78 15.11
N HIS A 47 -14.91 -14.46 16.28
CA HIS A 47 -14.06 -13.29 16.47
C HIS A 47 -12.78 -13.42 15.64
N ALA A 48 -12.09 -14.56 15.71
CA ALA A 48 -10.90 -14.84 14.91
C ALA A 48 -11.19 -14.75 13.40
N ARG A 49 -12.33 -15.25 12.93
CA ARG A 49 -12.75 -15.16 11.53
C ARG A 49 -12.98 -13.72 11.10
N LYS A 50 -13.69 -12.92 11.92
CA LYS A 50 -13.89 -11.48 11.65
C LYS A 50 -12.56 -10.73 11.58
N VAL A 51 -11.63 -11.01 12.50
CA VAL A 51 -10.29 -10.40 12.48
C VAL A 51 -9.52 -10.81 11.23
N ALA A 52 -9.52 -12.09 10.86
CA ALA A 52 -8.86 -12.59 9.65
C ALA A 52 -9.43 -11.96 8.37
N GLU A 53 -10.75 -11.82 8.27
CA GLU A 53 -11.41 -11.14 7.14
C GLU A 53 -11.01 -9.65 7.04
N LEU A 54 -10.92 -8.96 8.18
CA LEU A 54 -10.46 -7.57 8.23
C LEU A 54 -8.98 -7.45 7.80
N GLU A 55 -8.14 -8.38 8.24
CA GLU A 55 -6.73 -8.41 7.89
C GLU A 55 -6.52 -8.71 6.40
N GLN A 56 -7.28 -9.64 5.84
CA GLN A 56 -7.29 -9.92 4.41
C GLN A 56 -7.74 -8.69 3.58
N ARG A 57 -8.77 -7.96 4.05
CA ARG A 57 -9.20 -6.69 3.42
C ARG A 57 -8.11 -5.61 3.49
N LYS A 58 -7.37 -5.54 4.60
CA LYS A 58 -6.23 -4.63 4.75
C LYS A 58 -5.12 -4.99 3.77
N GLN A 59 -4.76 -6.26 3.67
CA GLN A 59 -3.72 -6.75 2.75
C GLN A 59 -4.06 -6.42 1.29
N SER A 60 -5.27 -6.73 0.83
CA SER A 60 -5.68 -6.41 -0.55
C SER A 60 -5.68 -4.91 -0.88
N ARG A 61 -6.00 -4.04 0.10
CA ARG A 61 -5.86 -2.58 -0.07
C ARG A 61 -4.39 -2.16 -0.11
N LEU A 62 -3.54 -2.76 0.71
CA LEU A 62 -2.10 -2.50 0.73
C LEU A 62 -1.41 -3.00 -0.55
N ASP A 63 -1.88 -4.08 -1.17
CA ASP A 63 -1.35 -4.57 -2.44
C ASP A 63 -1.71 -3.64 -3.60
N LYS A 64 -2.92 -3.06 -3.59
CA LYS A 64 -3.25 -1.98 -4.55
C LYS A 64 -2.34 -0.76 -4.37
N LEU A 65 -1.86 -0.52 -3.15
CA LEU A 65 -0.89 0.54 -2.83
C LEU A 65 0.54 0.15 -3.18
N SER A 66 0.90 -1.14 -3.11
CA SER A 66 2.25 -1.64 -3.36
C SER A 66 2.69 -1.38 -4.81
N PHE A 67 1.75 -1.38 -5.75
CA PHE A 67 1.99 -0.96 -7.13
C PHE A 67 2.57 0.47 -7.22
N THR A 68 2.11 1.39 -6.37
CA THR A 68 2.65 2.76 -6.32
C THR A 68 3.99 2.82 -5.57
N ARG A 69 4.22 1.91 -4.62
CA ARG A 69 5.49 1.81 -3.89
C ARG A 69 6.62 1.30 -4.78
N TRP A 70 6.31 0.37 -5.68
CA TRP A 70 7.29 -0.13 -6.64
C TRP A 70 7.80 0.97 -7.56
N ASP A 71 6.91 1.85 -8.04
CA ASP A 71 7.29 3.04 -8.81
C ASP A 71 8.25 3.95 -8.01
N LEU A 72 7.97 4.18 -6.73
CA LEU A 72 8.82 4.97 -5.85
C LEU A 72 10.18 4.29 -5.61
N MET A 73 10.19 2.98 -5.32
CA MET A 73 11.41 2.20 -5.12
C MET A 73 12.29 2.22 -6.38
N LEU A 74 11.69 2.05 -7.56
CA LEU A 74 12.40 2.14 -8.83
C LEU A 74 12.97 3.54 -9.07
N ASN A 75 12.24 4.60 -8.70
CA ASN A 75 12.75 5.97 -8.81
C ASN A 75 13.97 6.18 -7.89
N CYS A 76 13.91 5.69 -6.64
CA CYS A 76 15.05 5.75 -5.73
C CYS A 76 16.23 4.91 -6.19
N LEU A 77 15.97 3.69 -6.71
CA LEU A 77 17.00 2.78 -7.20
C LEU A 77 17.73 3.34 -8.42
N LEU A 78 16.99 4.00 -9.33
CA LEU A 78 17.57 4.67 -10.50
C LEU A 78 18.24 5.99 -10.11
N GLY A 79 17.71 6.73 -9.14
CA GLY A 79 18.24 8.04 -8.72
C GLY A 79 19.51 7.94 -7.88
N ALA A 80 19.67 6.86 -7.10
CA ALA A 80 20.83 6.68 -6.21
C ALA A 80 22.18 6.65 -6.96
N PRO A 81 22.35 5.90 -8.07
CA PRO A 81 23.56 5.95 -8.89
C PRO A 81 23.89 7.36 -9.40
N PHE A 82 22.89 8.11 -9.87
CA PHE A 82 23.09 9.50 -10.33
C PHE A 82 23.56 10.40 -9.20
N ALA A 83 22.92 10.32 -8.03
CA ALA A 83 23.31 11.09 -6.86
C ALA A 83 24.74 10.74 -6.38
N ILE A 84 25.10 9.46 -6.35
CA ILE A 84 26.45 8.99 -5.99
C ILE A 84 27.48 9.52 -6.98
N TYR A 85 27.18 9.46 -8.28
CA TYR A 85 28.06 10.00 -9.32
C TYR A 85 28.24 11.52 -9.18
N THR A 86 27.16 12.27 -8.91
CA THR A 86 27.25 13.71 -8.64
C THR A 86 28.11 14.00 -7.40
N ILE A 87 27.95 13.25 -6.32
CA ILE A 87 28.79 13.41 -5.12
C ILE A 87 30.26 13.11 -5.43
N TYR A 88 30.53 12.05 -6.19
CA TYR A 88 31.90 11.70 -6.61
C TYR A 88 32.57 12.82 -7.40
N THR A 89 31.88 13.36 -8.41
CA THR A 89 32.40 14.48 -9.22
C THR A 89 32.63 15.74 -8.39
N LEU A 90 31.75 16.06 -7.45
CA LEU A 90 31.92 17.20 -6.53
C LEU A 90 33.17 17.07 -5.65
N ILE A 91 33.50 15.85 -5.20
CA ILE A 91 34.68 15.59 -4.37
C ILE A 91 35.96 15.62 -5.20
N VAL A 92 35.97 14.93 -6.35
CA VAL A 92 37.17 14.76 -7.19
C VAL A 92 37.61 16.06 -7.83
N GLU A 93 36.67 16.84 -8.35
CA GLU A 93 36.99 18.12 -9.03
C GLU A 93 37.13 19.29 -8.03
N SER A 94 36.99 19.02 -6.73
CA SER A 94 37.18 20.02 -5.66
C SER A 94 36.32 21.27 -5.86
N TYR A 95 35.09 21.10 -6.37
CA TYR A 95 34.16 22.21 -6.64
C TYR A 95 33.73 22.99 -5.39
N GLY A 96 34.17 22.57 -4.20
CA GLY A 96 33.76 23.14 -2.93
C GLY A 96 32.32 22.79 -2.58
N ILE A 97 32.03 22.76 -1.29
CA ILE A 97 30.67 22.55 -0.77
C ILE A 97 29.96 23.91 -0.77
N SER A 98 29.59 24.40 -1.95
CA SER A 98 28.71 25.57 -2.09
C SER A 98 27.24 25.15 -1.99
N LEU A 99 26.36 26.09 -1.62
CA LEU A 99 24.91 25.82 -1.55
C LEU A 99 24.34 25.40 -2.91
N GLU A 100 24.88 25.98 -3.98
CA GLU A 100 24.52 25.65 -5.37
C GLU A 100 24.84 24.19 -5.70
N ASN A 101 26.04 23.72 -5.33
CA ASN A 101 26.48 22.35 -5.57
C ASN A 101 25.68 21.31 -4.76
N ILE A 102 25.27 21.65 -3.54
CA ILE A 102 24.43 20.79 -2.70
C ILE A 102 23.05 20.57 -3.34
N LEU A 103 22.47 21.59 -3.98
CA LEU A 103 21.14 21.51 -4.60
C LEU A 103 21.10 20.62 -5.85
N VAL A 104 22.24 20.38 -6.51
CA VAL A 104 22.32 19.50 -7.67
C VAL A 104 22.04 18.04 -7.31
N ILE A 105 22.45 17.61 -6.11
CA ILE A 105 22.28 16.22 -5.64
C ILE A 105 20.80 15.80 -5.59
N PRO A 106 19.88 16.52 -4.90
CA PRO A 106 18.46 16.16 -4.90
C PRO A 106 17.82 16.29 -6.27
N TRP A 107 18.30 17.20 -7.13
CA TRP A 107 17.82 17.30 -8.51
C TRP A 107 18.17 16.06 -9.34
N MET A 108 19.40 15.58 -9.27
CA MET A 108 19.84 14.38 -9.99
C MET A 108 19.16 13.12 -9.44
N PHE A 109 18.93 13.05 -8.13
CA PHE A 109 18.19 11.96 -7.50
C PHE A 109 16.73 11.88 -7.98
N CYS A 110 16.06 13.03 -8.14
CA CYS A 110 14.64 13.09 -8.54
C CYS A 110 14.42 13.05 -10.06
N LEU A 111 15.49 13.08 -10.87
CA LEU A 111 15.42 13.11 -12.33
C LEU A 111 14.66 11.91 -12.93
N PRO A 112 14.85 10.66 -12.47
CA PRO A 112 14.06 9.52 -12.95
C PRO A 112 12.55 9.66 -12.71
N ALA A 113 12.16 10.27 -11.59
CA ALA A 113 10.76 10.53 -11.29
C ALA A 113 10.15 11.56 -12.24
N GLY A 114 10.90 12.64 -12.53
CA GLY A 114 10.51 13.65 -13.51
C GLY A 114 10.40 13.08 -14.93
N TRP A 115 11.36 12.26 -15.34
CA TRP A 115 11.40 11.62 -16.65
C TRP A 115 10.17 10.73 -16.91
N ARG A 116 9.78 9.92 -15.91
CA ARG A 116 8.59 9.08 -16.01
C ARG A 116 7.31 9.89 -16.11
N THR A 117 7.18 10.94 -15.29
CA THR A 117 6.01 11.82 -15.33
C THR A 117 5.91 12.53 -16.68
N MET A 118 7.02 13.01 -17.21
CA MET A 118 7.05 13.66 -18.52
C MET A 118 6.76 12.68 -19.67
N SER A 119 7.27 11.45 -19.59
CA SER A 119 6.94 10.39 -20.55
C SER A 119 5.45 10.05 -20.56
N LYS A 120 4.79 10.08 -19.38
CA LYS A 120 3.33 9.89 -19.29
C LYS A 120 2.57 11.08 -19.89
N LEU A 121 2.99 12.31 -19.60
CA LEU A 121 2.39 13.54 -20.16
C LEU A 121 2.48 13.59 -21.68
N ILE A 122 3.64 13.25 -22.24
CA ILE A 122 3.84 13.25 -23.69
C ILE A 122 2.99 12.16 -24.36
N ARG A 123 2.92 10.96 -23.78
CA ARG A 123 2.06 9.88 -24.30
C ARG A 123 0.57 10.26 -24.27
N LEU A 124 0.12 10.98 -23.24
CA LEU A 124 -1.24 11.53 -23.16
C LEU A 124 -1.49 12.60 -24.24
N GLY A 125 -0.49 13.40 -24.58
CA GLY A 125 -0.55 14.37 -25.68
C GLY A 125 -0.56 13.70 -27.06
N GLU A 126 0.26 12.68 -27.26
CA GLU A 126 0.36 11.91 -28.52
C GLU A 126 -0.91 11.11 -28.83
N SER A 127 -1.64 10.63 -27.81
CA SER A 127 -2.93 9.94 -28.05
C SER A 127 -4.01 10.82 -28.70
N GLY A 128 -3.83 12.14 -28.70
CA GLY A 128 -4.72 13.08 -29.39
C GLY A 128 -4.27 13.52 -30.78
N ASN A 129 -3.03 13.24 -31.19
CA ASN A 129 -2.46 13.69 -32.46
C ASN A 129 -1.59 12.60 -33.08
N THR A 130 -2.21 11.76 -33.93
CA THR A 130 -1.48 10.86 -34.84
C THR A 130 -0.86 11.67 -35.96
N ILE A 131 0.32 12.27 -35.73
CA ILE A 131 1.08 12.89 -36.81
C ILE A 131 2.25 11.97 -37.16
N ILE A 132 2.06 11.19 -38.22
CA ILE A 132 3.07 10.34 -38.83
C ILE A 132 3.81 11.20 -39.85
N PHE A 133 5.06 11.57 -39.55
CA PHE A 133 5.95 12.24 -40.51
C PHE A 133 6.99 11.24 -41.04
N ILE A 134 7.10 11.16 -42.37
CA ILE A 134 7.84 10.13 -43.12
C ILE A 134 9.21 10.64 -43.61
N ASP A 135 9.63 11.86 -43.24
CA ASP A 135 10.88 12.45 -43.77
C ASP A 135 12.08 12.20 -42.84
N THR A 136 13.08 11.47 -43.33
CA THR A 136 14.18 10.90 -42.53
C THR A 136 15.08 11.94 -41.84
N ASP A 137 15.30 13.10 -42.46
CA ASP A 137 16.11 14.17 -41.86
C ASP A 137 15.32 14.95 -40.80
N SER A 138 14.02 15.16 -41.04
CA SER A 138 13.13 15.80 -40.06
C SER A 138 12.91 14.93 -38.82
N ALA A 139 12.96 13.60 -38.98
CA ALA A 139 12.76 12.66 -37.89
C ALA A 139 13.86 12.75 -36.82
N PHE A 140 15.11 12.98 -37.22
CA PHE A 140 16.21 13.14 -36.27
C PHE A 140 16.08 14.40 -35.43
N TYR A 141 15.81 15.56 -36.05
CA TYR A 141 15.61 16.81 -35.32
C TYR A 141 14.40 16.76 -34.38
N MET A 142 13.29 16.14 -34.81
CA MET A 142 12.12 15.94 -33.97
C MET A 142 12.40 14.99 -32.80
N PHE A 143 13.21 13.95 -33.01
CA PHE A 143 13.67 13.06 -31.94
C PHE A 143 14.51 13.83 -30.91
N VAL A 144 15.49 14.61 -31.37
CA VAL A 144 16.34 15.43 -30.48
C VAL A 144 15.52 16.47 -29.74
N ALA A 145 14.60 17.16 -30.42
CA ALA A 145 13.71 18.14 -29.79
C ALA A 145 12.82 17.48 -28.72
N ASN A 146 12.22 16.32 -29.01
CA ASN A 146 11.41 15.56 -28.03
C ASN A 146 12.27 15.11 -26.84
N LEU A 147 13.49 14.64 -27.08
CA LEU A 147 14.43 14.27 -26.04
C LEU A 147 14.79 15.46 -25.14
N LEU A 148 15.09 16.62 -25.72
CA LEU A 148 15.41 17.85 -24.98
C LEU A 148 14.22 18.33 -24.14
N VAL A 149 13.00 18.33 -24.71
CA VAL A 149 11.78 18.68 -23.98
C VAL A 149 11.55 17.72 -22.81
N ARG A 150 11.83 16.42 -23.00
CA ARG A 150 11.76 15.43 -21.92
C ARG A 150 12.79 15.68 -20.83
N CYS A 151 14.04 15.95 -21.20
CA CYS A 151 15.10 16.25 -20.24
C CYS A 151 14.79 17.53 -19.45
N ALA A 152 14.40 18.61 -20.12
CA ALA A 152 14.03 19.87 -19.49
C ALA A 152 12.81 19.69 -18.56
N GLY A 153 11.75 19.04 -19.05
CA GLY A 153 10.57 18.74 -18.24
C GLY A 153 10.88 17.85 -17.04
N ALA A 154 11.73 16.84 -17.20
CA ALA A 154 12.16 15.96 -16.11
C ALA A 154 12.94 16.73 -15.03
N PHE A 155 13.77 17.69 -15.43
CA PHE A 155 14.55 18.52 -14.52
C PHE A 155 13.65 19.40 -13.65
N PHE A 156 12.69 20.11 -14.25
CA PHE A 156 11.78 21.00 -13.50
C PHE A 156 10.72 20.23 -12.70
N LEU A 157 10.20 19.13 -13.23
CA LEU A 157 9.13 18.35 -12.59
C LEU A 157 9.63 17.25 -11.66
N GLY A 158 10.93 16.97 -11.62
CA GLY A 158 11.51 15.89 -10.82
C GLY A 158 11.16 15.98 -9.35
N ILE A 159 11.52 17.08 -8.69
CA ILE A 159 11.27 17.29 -7.26
C ILE A 159 9.76 17.34 -6.96
N PRO A 160 8.93 18.17 -7.64
CA PRO A 160 7.49 18.20 -7.38
C PRO A 160 6.81 16.84 -7.58
N SER A 161 7.17 16.10 -8.64
CA SER A 161 6.63 14.78 -8.93
C SER A 161 6.99 13.77 -7.85
N PHE A 162 8.24 13.77 -7.38
CA PHE A 162 8.69 12.86 -6.33
C PHE A 162 8.00 13.15 -4.99
N LEU A 163 7.92 14.43 -4.60
CA LEU A 163 7.20 14.86 -3.39
C LEU A 163 5.71 14.51 -3.46
N PHE A 164 5.08 14.71 -4.62
CA PHE A 164 3.69 14.33 -4.82
C PHE A 164 3.46 12.82 -4.69
N GLN A 165 4.37 11.99 -5.20
CA GLN A 165 4.30 10.53 -5.03
C GLN A 165 4.41 10.11 -3.57
N ILE A 166 5.34 10.71 -2.81
CA ILE A 166 5.47 10.47 -1.37
C ILE A 166 4.19 10.90 -0.64
N TYR A 167 3.69 12.11 -0.90
CA TYR A 167 2.48 12.64 -0.28
C TYR A 167 1.25 11.74 -0.55
N LYS A 168 1.07 11.30 -1.79
CA LYS A 168 -0.03 10.41 -2.17
C LYS A 168 0.07 9.08 -1.42
N MET A 169 1.28 8.54 -1.29
CA MET A 169 1.52 7.30 -0.57
C MET A 169 1.24 7.44 0.94
N THR A 170 1.71 8.51 1.58
CA THR A 170 1.52 8.72 3.02
C THR A 170 0.05 8.94 3.36
N ARG A 171 -0.69 9.73 2.57
CA ARG A 171 -2.14 9.90 2.75
C ARG A 171 -2.90 8.60 2.58
N ALA A 172 -2.58 7.83 1.56
CA ALA A 172 -3.29 6.58 1.31
C ALA A 172 -2.99 5.52 2.40
N LYS A 173 -1.75 5.47 2.90
CA LYS A 173 -1.40 4.63 4.06
C LYS A 173 -2.21 5.03 5.29
N LYS A 174 -2.26 6.34 5.61
CA LYS A 174 -3.03 6.86 6.75
C LYS A 174 -4.52 6.55 6.62
N ALA A 175 -5.09 6.68 5.42
CA ALA A 175 -6.50 6.35 5.18
C ALA A 175 -6.81 4.86 5.40
N VAL A 176 -5.90 3.96 5.02
CA VAL A 176 -6.05 2.52 5.28
C VAL A 176 -5.93 2.21 6.77
N GLU A 177 -5.01 2.84 7.48
CA GLU A 177 -4.84 2.68 8.93
C GLU A 177 -6.08 3.11 9.70
N VAL A 178 -6.63 4.30 9.40
CA VAL A 178 -7.86 4.81 10.03
C VAL A 178 -9.03 3.88 9.78
N ALA A 179 -9.25 3.47 8.52
CA ALA A 179 -10.35 2.55 8.18
C ALA A 179 -10.20 1.17 8.86
N THR A 180 -8.96 0.71 9.07
CA THR A 180 -8.69 -0.54 9.80
C THR A 180 -9.03 -0.38 11.28
N GLN A 181 -8.65 0.74 11.89
CA GLN A 181 -8.90 1.03 13.30
C GLN A 181 -10.39 1.18 13.60
N GLU A 182 -11.14 1.89 12.74
CA GLU A 182 -12.60 1.99 12.83
C GLU A 182 -13.26 0.62 12.77
N ALA A 183 -12.84 -0.24 11.83
CA ALA A 183 -13.38 -1.59 11.69
C ALA A 183 -13.07 -2.49 12.89
N LEU A 184 -11.87 -2.40 13.48
CA LEU A 184 -11.51 -3.11 14.70
C LEU A 184 -12.35 -2.65 15.89
N SER A 185 -12.54 -1.33 16.04
CA SER A 185 -13.37 -0.78 17.12
C SER A 185 -14.84 -1.17 17.00
N ALA A 186 -15.35 -1.35 15.78
CA ALA A 186 -16.71 -1.81 15.52
C ALA A 186 -16.86 -3.33 15.74
N ALA A 187 -15.79 -4.11 15.55
CA ALA A 187 -15.81 -5.55 15.81
C ALA A 187 -15.76 -5.90 17.32
N GLN A 188 -15.28 -4.97 18.14
CA GLN A 188 -15.19 -5.09 19.61
C GLN A 188 -16.44 -4.62 20.36
N ARG A 189 -17.37 -3.92 19.69
CA ARG A 189 -18.68 -3.52 20.24
C ARG A 189 -19.73 -4.57 19.92
#